data_AF-Q8NFV4-F1
#
_entry.id   AF-Q8NFV4-F1
#
_cell.length_a   1.000
_cell.length_b   1.000
_cell.length_c   1.000
_cell.angle_alpha   90.00
_cell.angle_beta   90.00
_cell.angle_gamma   90.00
#
_symmetry.space_group_name_H-M   'P 1'
#
loop_
_entity.id
_entity.type
_entity.pdbx_description
1 polymer ?
#
loop_
_entity_poly.entity_id
_entity_poly.type
_entity_poly.pdbx_seq_one_letter_code
_entity_poly.pdbx_strand_id
1 'polypeptide(L)'
;MLRWTRAWRLPREGLGPHGPSFARVPVAPSSSSGGRGGAEPRPLPLSYRLLDGEAALPAVVFLHGLFGSKTNFNSIAKILAQQTGRRVLTVDARNHGDSPHSPDMSYEIMSQDLQDLLPQLGLVPCVVVGHSMGGKTAMLLALQRPELVERLIAVDISPVESTGVSHFATYVAAMRAINIADELPRSRARKLADEQLSSVIQDMAVRQHLLTNLVEVDGRFVWRVNLDALTQHLDKILAFPQRQESYLGPTLFLLGGNSQFVHPSHHPEIMRLFPRAQMQTVPNAGHWIHADRPQDFIAAIRGFLV
;
A
#
# COMPACT_ATOMS: atom_id res chain seq x y z
N MET A 1 5.86 47.45 -9.61
CA MET A 1 4.60 48.19 -9.92
C MET A 1 4.00 47.47 -11.12
N LEU A 2 2.78 46.93 -11.18
CA LEU A 2 1.53 47.18 -10.48
C LEU A 2 0.95 45.91 -9.84
N ARG A 3 0.29 46.08 -8.69
CA ARG A 3 -0.65 45.16 -8.04
C ARG A 3 -2.07 45.45 -8.54
N TRP A 4 -2.94 44.44 -8.57
CA TRP A 4 -4.36 44.61 -8.27
C TRP A 4 -4.81 43.54 -7.28
N THR A 5 -5.62 43.99 -6.32
CA THR A 5 -6.12 43.28 -5.13
C THR A 5 -7.62 43.51 -5.01
N ARG A 6 -8.29 42.62 -4.25
CA ARG A 6 -9.60 42.67 -3.57
C ARG A 6 -10.58 41.62 -4.09
N ALA A 7 -10.90 40.55 -3.36
CA ALA A 7 -11.53 40.40 -2.03
C ALA A 7 -13.06 40.59 -2.05
N TRP A 8 -13.79 39.49 -1.80
CA TRP A 8 -15.15 39.49 -1.28
C TRP A 8 -15.27 38.46 -0.14
N ARG A 9 -16.08 38.84 0.86
CA ARG A 9 -16.19 38.27 2.21
C ARG A 9 -17.18 37.09 2.28
N LEU A 10 -16.93 36.20 3.24
CA LEU A 10 -17.79 35.11 3.75
C LEU A 10 -19.10 35.61 4.41
N PRO A 11 -20.03 34.68 4.71
CA PRO A 11 -20.30 34.37 6.11
C PRO A 11 -20.32 32.88 6.47
N ARG A 12 -20.26 32.64 7.79
CA ARG A 12 -20.08 31.39 8.55
C ARG A 12 -21.32 30.49 8.57
N GLU A 13 -21.08 29.18 8.52
CA GLU A 13 -21.75 28.03 9.17
C GLU A 13 -20.94 26.80 8.68
N GLY A 14 -20.48 25.79 9.42
CA GLY A 14 -20.80 25.28 10.74
C GLY A 14 -20.65 23.75 10.69
N LEU A 15 -19.45 23.21 10.49
CA LEU A 15 -19.18 21.76 10.56
C LEU A 15 -17.78 21.52 11.17
N GLY A 16 -17.74 20.87 12.33
CA GLY A 16 -16.52 20.63 13.11
C GLY A 16 -15.58 19.59 12.49
N PRO A 17 -14.31 19.52 12.94
CA PRO A 17 -13.36 18.57 12.40
C PRO A 17 -13.50 17.23 13.14
N HIS A 18 -14.12 16.24 12.50
CA HIS A 18 -13.85 14.85 12.85
C HIS A 18 -12.49 14.46 12.28
N GLY A 19 -11.42 14.75 13.03
CA GLY A 19 -10.10 14.17 12.78
C GLY A 19 -10.12 12.67 13.13
N PRO A 20 -9.48 11.78 12.35
CA PRO A 20 -9.38 10.39 12.75
C PRO A 20 -8.47 10.31 13.99
N SER A 21 -8.99 9.66 15.04
CA SER A 21 -8.28 9.38 16.28
C SER A 21 -7.02 8.56 16.00
N PHE A 22 -5.86 9.05 16.45
CA PHE A 22 -4.62 8.30 16.48
C PHE A 22 -4.71 7.23 17.58
N ALA A 23 -4.96 5.97 17.23
CA ALA A 23 -4.72 4.86 18.15
C ALA A 23 -3.22 4.54 18.13
N ARG A 24 -2.57 4.60 19.31
CA ARG A 24 -1.22 4.08 19.52
C ARG A 24 -1.21 2.59 19.14
N VAL A 25 -0.15 2.15 18.47
CA VAL A 25 0.12 0.74 18.14
C VAL A 25 -0.08 -0.11 19.40
N PRO A 26 -1.07 -1.01 19.46
CA PRO A 26 -1.14 -2.00 20.51
C PRO A 26 -0.09 -3.05 20.20
N VAL A 27 0.97 -3.13 21.01
CA VAL A 27 1.82 -4.32 21.06
C VAL A 27 0.97 -5.42 21.71
N ALA A 28 0.45 -6.34 20.90
CA ALA A 28 -0.24 -7.50 21.45
C ALA A 28 0.78 -8.45 22.10
N PRO A 29 0.55 -8.95 23.33
CA PRO A 29 1.38 -9.99 23.91
C PRO A 29 1.15 -11.30 23.13
N SER A 30 2.22 -12.05 22.88
CA SER A 30 2.17 -13.36 22.26
C SER A 30 1.37 -14.35 23.12
N SER A 31 0.18 -14.73 22.66
CA SER A 31 -0.57 -15.85 23.23
C SER A 31 -0.54 -17.04 22.28
N SER A 32 0.21 -18.07 22.66
CA SER A 32 0.11 -19.41 22.13
C SER A 32 -1.13 -20.11 22.72
N SER A 33 -2.05 -20.57 21.88
CA SER A 33 -2.90 -21.74 22.13
C SER A 33 -3.74 -22.07 20.90
N GLY A 34 -3.79 -23.36 20.59
CA GLY A 34 -4.47 -23.91 19.44
C GLY A 34 -5.99 -23.90 19.57
N GLY A 35 -6.64 -23.85 18.41
CA GLY A 35 -8.08 -23.94 18.25
C GLY A 35 -8.48 -23.68 16.80
N ARG A 36 -8.40 -24.69 15.94
CA ARG A 36 -8.97 -24.65 14.59
C ARG A 36 -10.50 -24.68 14.71
N GLY A 37 -11.14 -23.54 14.48
CA GLY A 37 -12.57 -23.41 14.23
C GLY A 37 -12.78 -22.22 13.29
N GLY A 38 -13.39 -22.46 12.12
CA GLY A 38 -13.50 -21.50 11.02
C GLY A 38 -14.44 -20.32 11.31
N ALA A 39 -14.03 -19.43 12.21
CA ALA A 39 -14.65 -18.11 12.32
C ALA A 39 -14.21 -17.26 11.12
N GLU A 40 -15.18 -16.62 10.46
CA GLU A 40 -14.92 -15.59 9.45
C GLU A 40 -13.90 -14.57 10.00
N PRO A 41 -12.91 -14.14 9.20
CA PRO A 41 -11.95 -13.13 9.62
C PRO A 41 -12.68 -11.88 10.12
N ARG A 42 -12.34 -11.40 11.32
CA ARG A 42 -12.96 -10.19 11.87
C ARG A 42 -12.60 -8.96 11.01
N PRO A 43 -13.56 -8.06 10.73
CA PRO A 43 -13.27 -6.76 10.12
C PRO A 43 -12.21 -6.02 10.94
N LEU A 44 -11.22 -5.43 10.28
CA LEU A 44 -10.20 -4.63 10.93
C LEU A 44 -10.41 -3.15 10.61
N PRO A 45 -10.41 -2.25 11.62
CA PRO A 45 -10.45 -0.81 11.37
C PRO A 45 -9.11 -0.36 10.80
N LEU A 46 -8.98 -0.38 9.48
CA LEU A 46 -7.75 0.02 8.81
C LEU A 46 -7.42 1.49 9.13
N SER A 47 -6.13 1.76 9.35
CA SER A 47 -5.62 3.12 9.46
C SER A 47 -5.50 3.74 8.07
N TYR A 48 -5.96 4.97 7.92
CA TYR A 48 -5.89 5.68 6.65
C TYR A 48 -5.67 7.18 6.84
N ARG A 49 -5.34 7.85 5.74
CA ARG A 49 -5.34 9.31 5.62
C ARG A 49 -6.16 9.70 4.40
N LEU A 50 -7.20 10.50 4.62
CA LEU A 50 -8.02 11.08 3.56
C LEU A 50 -7.65 12.56 3.37
N LEU A 51 -7.24 12.93 2.17
CA LEU A 51 -7.10 14.30 1.73
C LEU A 51 -8.39 14.73 1.04
N ASP A 52 -8.85 15.94 1.36
CA ASP A 52 -10.10 16.48 0.84
C ASP A 52 -9.99 16.87 -0.65
N GLY A 53 -11.15 17.02 -1.28
CA GLY A 53 -11.32 17.32 -2.70
C GLY A 53 -12.80 17.33 -3.10
N GLU A 54 -13.08 17.59 -4.36
CA GLU A 54 -14.42 17.62 -4.92
C GLU A 54 -15.09 16.24 -4.82
N ALA A 55 -16.21 16.18 -4.10
CA ALA A 55 -16.96 14.93 -3.90
C ALA A 55 -17.55 14.37 -5.20
N ALA A 56 -17.77 15.22 -6.21
CA ALA A 56 -18.29 14.81 -7.51
C ALA A 56 -17.27 14.04 -8.37
N LEU A 57 -15.98 14.11 -8.03
CA LEU A 57 -14.94 13.36 -8.73
C LEU A 57 -14.61 12.06 -7.96
N PRO A 58 -14.48 10.93 -8.69
CA PRO A 58 -14.05 9.65 -8.11
C PRO A 58 -12.75 9.80 -7.33
N ALA A 59 -12.73 9.30 -6.10
CA ALA A 59 -11.56 9.39 -5.23
C ALA A 59 -10.40 8.53 -5.75
N VAL A 60 -9.16 8.89 -5.40
CA VAL A 60 -7.97 8.07 -5.69
C VAL A 60 -7.52 7.37 -4.41
N VAL A 61 -7.49 6.04 -4.41
CA VAL A 61 -7.14 5.21 -3.25
C VAL A 61 -5.80 4.53 -3.48
N PHE A 62 -4.83 4.77 -2.59
CA PHE A 62 -3.49 4.19 -2.64
C PHE A 62 -3.31 3.04 -1.67
N LEU A 63 -2.78 1.92 -2.19
CA LEU A 63 -2.41 0.72 -1.45
C LEU A 63 -0.91 0.44 -1.60
N HIS A 64 -0.20 0.31 -0.48
CA HIS A 64 1.25 0.11 -0.46
C HIS A 64 1.65 -1.36 -0.68
N GLY A 65 2.91 -1.58 -1.03
CA GLY A 65 3.51 -2.93 -1.11
C GLY A 65 3.86 -3.53 0.26
N LEU A 66 4.38 -4.76 0.26
CA LEU A 66 4.84 -5.44 1.46
C LEU A 66 5.90 -4.61 2.20
N PHE A 67 5.84 -4.59 3.54
CA PHE A 67 6.66 -3.73 4.42
C PHE A 67 6.44 -2.22 4.22
N GLY A 68 5.44 -1.82 3.44
CA GLY A 68 5.07 -0.43 3.24
C GLY A 68 4.13 0.13 4.31
N SER A 69 3.71 1.38 4.10
CA SER A 69 2.61 2.03 4.80
C SER A 69 2.00 3.12 3.93
N LYS A 70 0.84 3.64 4.33
CA LYS A 70 0.14 4.81 3.78
C LYS A 70 1.05 6.02 3.60
N THR A 71 2.15 6.09 4.37
CA THR A 71 3.13 7.18 4.30
C THR A 71 4.00 7.14 3.04
N ASN A 72 4.13 5.99 2.37
CA ASN A 72 4.88 5.87 1.11
C ASN A 72 4.34 6.81 0.02
N PHE A 73 3.04 7.13 0.07
CA PHE A 73 2.38 8.00 -0.91
C PHE A 73 2.11 9.42 -0.40
N ASN A 74 2.60 9.82 0.78
CA ASN A 74 2.22 11.11 1.38
C ASN A 74 2.42 12.33 0.46
N SER A 75 3.60 12.44 -0.17
CA SER A 75 3.90 13.56 -1.07
C SER A 75 3.11 13.47 -2.37
N ILE A 76 3.00 12.27 -2.94
CA ILE A 76 2.24 11.99 -4.17
C ILE A 76 0.75 12.31 -3.97
N ALA A 77 0.16 11.87 -2.86
CA ALA A 77 -1.24 12.08 -2.54
C ALA A 77 -1.58 13.58 -2.45
N LYS A 78 -0.71 14.38 -1.81
CA LYS A 78 -0.87 15.83 -1.74
C LYS A 78 -0.82 16.49 -3.12
N ILE A 79 0.17 16.11 -3.94
CA ILE A 79 0.32 16.66 -5.29
C ILE A 79 -0.89 16.28 -6.15
N LEU A 80 -1.34 15.03 -6.11
CA LEU A 80 -2.50 14.57 -6.87
C LEU A 80 -3.80 15.25 -6.43
N ALA A 81 -4.06 15.37 -5.11
CA ALA A 81 -5.23 16.09 -4.61
C ALA A 81 -5.23 17.54 -5.12
N GLN A 82 -4.09 18.23 -5.04
CA GLN A 82 -3.95 19.61 -5.52
C GLN A 82 -4.12 19.74 -7.05
N GLN A 83 -3.57 18.80 -7.83
CA GLN A 83 -3.56 18.89 -9.30
C GLN A 83 -4.84 18.39 -9.97
N THR A 84 -5.61 17.54 -9.29
CA THR A 84 -6.81 16.91 -9.88
C THR A 84 -8.10 17.35 -9.22
N GLY A 85 -8.04 17.99 -8.05
CA GLY A 85 -9.22 18.30 -7.24
C GLY A 85 -9.89 17.08 -6.61
N ARG A 86 -9.40 15.84 -6.84
CA ARG A 86 -10.00 14.61 -6.30
C ARG A 86 -9.66 14.43 -4.82
N ARG A 87 -10.57 13.82 -4.07
CA ARG A 87 -10.24 13.23 -2.76
C ARG A 87 -9.18 12.15 -2.94
N VAL A 88 -8.20 12.08 -2.03
CA VAL A 88 -7.12 11.07 -2.09
C VAL A 88 -7.00 10.34 -0.76
N LEU A 89 -7.19 9.02 -0.78
CA LEU A 89 -7.07 8.13 0.36
C LEU A 89 -5.74 7.37 0.29
N THR A 90 -4.96 7.35 1.37
CA THR A 90 -3.85 6.40 1.53
C THR A 90 -4.15 5.48 2.70
N VAL A 91 -4.02 4.16 2.50
CA VAL A 91 -4.46 3.14 3.47
C VAL A 91 -3.28 2.30 3.93
N ASP A 92 -3.21 2.00 5.23
CA ASP A 92 -2.36 0.93 5.75
C ASP A 92 -3.10 -0.39 5.65
N ALA A 93 -2.53 -1.37 4.94
CA ALA A 93 -3.05 -2.73 4.95
C ALA A 93 -3.00 -3.30 6.38
N ARG A 94 -3.82 -4.31 6.67
CA ARG A 94 -3.67 -5.10 7.90
C ARG A 94 -2.22 -5.58 8.06
N ASN A 95 -1.78 -5.73 9.31
CA ASN A 95 -0.40 -6.13 9.64
C ASN A 95 0.70 -5.12 9.23
N HIS A 96 0.32 -3.91 8.79
CA HIS A 96 1.24 -2.86 8.35
C HIS A 96 0.87 -1.50 8.95
N GLY A 97 1.85 -0.58 8.95
CA GLY A 97 1.65 0.80 9.36
C GLY A 97 1.00 0.91 10.75
N ASP A 98 -0.04 1.73 10.85
CA ASP A 98 -0.81 1.90 12.09
C ASP A 98 -2.11 1.07 12.08
N SER A 99 -2.32 0.20 11.08
CA SER A 99 -3.45 -0.73 11.07
C SER A 99 -3.21 -1.87 12.08
N PRO A 100 -4.27 -2.42 12.69
CA PRO A 100 -4.13 -3.49 13.67
C PRO A 100 -3.41 -4.73 13.13
N HIS A 101 -2.69 -5.40 14.03
CA HIS A 101 -2.14 -6.73 13.77
C HIS A 101 -3.24 -7.78 13.86
N SER A 102 -3.19 -8.77 12.98
CA SER A 102 -4.07 -9.93 12.94
C SER A 102 -3.27 -11.18 12.55
N PRO A 103 -3.59 -12.36 13.11
CA PRO A 103 -2.97 -13.61 12.69
C PRO A 103 -3.35 -13.99 11.25
N ASP A 104 -4.38 -13.38 10.67
CA ASP A 104 -4.89 -13.72 9.34
C ASP A 104 -4.39 -12.78 8.25
N MET A 105 -3.94 -13.35 7.14
CA MET A 105 -3.58 -12.59 5.95
C MET A 105 -3.78 -13.42 4.67
N SER A 106 -4.56 -12.86 3.75
CA SER A 106 -4.69 -13.32 2.35
C SER A 106 -5.15 -12.14 1.51
N TYR A 107 -5.10 -12.27 0.18
CA TYR A 107 -5.62 -11.22 -0.70
C TYR A 107 -7.13 -11.06 -0.58
N GLU A 108 -7.89 -12.15 -0.42
CA GLU A 108 -9.34 -12.11 -0.22
C GLU A 108 -9.70 -11.29 1.01
N ILE A 109 -8.96 -11.50 2.09
CA ILE A 109 -9.17 -10.82 3.35
C ILE A 109 -8.80 -9.33 3.24
N MET A 110 -7.66 -9.01 2.61
CA MET A 110 -7.28 -7.61 2.36
C MET A 110 -8.23 -6.89 1.40
N SER A 111 -8.81 -7.61 0.42
CA SER A 111 -9.87 -7.09 -0.44
C SER A 111 -11.13 -6.82 0.37
N GLN A 112 -11.54 -7.74 1.26
CA GLN A 112 -12.70 -7.54 2.14
C GLN A 112 -12.53 -6.31 3.02
N ASP A 113 -11.35 -6.06 3.60
CA ASP A 113 -11.11 -4.84 4.39
C ASP A 113 -11.40 -3.56 3.58
N LEU A 114 -11.12 -3.55 2.28
CA LEU A 114 -11.42 -2.41 1.40
C LEU A 114 -12.90 -2.37 0.99
N GLN A 115 -13.54 -3.52 0.81
CA GLN A 115 -14.98 -3.61 0.55
C GLN A 115 -15.79 -3.04 1.71
N ASP A 116 -15.28 -3.14 2.94
CA ASP A 116 -15.91 -2.55 4.13
C ASP A 116 -15.58 -1.06 4.25
N LEU A 117 -14.30 -0.69 4.09
CA LEU A 117 -13.81 0.68 4.29
C LEU A 117 -14.35 1.68 3.24
N LEU A 118 -14.32 1.33 1.95
CA LEU A 118 -14.59 2.29 0.87
C LEU A 118 -16.05 2.79 0.85
N PRO A 119 -17.08 1.92 0.98
CA PRO A 119 -18.46 2.38 1.11
C PRO A 119 -18.69 3.17 2.39
N GLN A 120 -18.09 2.76 3.52
CA GLN A 120 -18.21 3.48 4.80
C GLN A 120 -17.74 4.94 4.68
N LEU A 121 -16.72 5.20 3.86
CA LEU A 121 -16.20 6.55 3.61
C LEU A 121 -16.90 7.30 2.46
N GLY A 122 -17.90 6.69 1.80
CA GLY A 122 -18.59 7.29 0.65
C GLY A 122 -17.64 7.57 -0.52
N LEU A 123 -16.69 6.66 -0.78
CA LEU A 123 -15.67 6.81 -1.82
C LEU A 123 -15.95 5.97 -3.07
N VAL A 124 -17.09 5.27 -3.13
CA VAL A 124 -17.39 4.31 -4.20
C VAL A 124 -18.23 4.97 -5.31
N PRO A 125 -17.96 4.70 -6.60
CA PRO A 125 -16.77 4.02 -7.11
C PRO A 125 -15.50 4.90 -7.03
N CYS A 126 -14.32 4.28 -6.95
CA CYS A 126 -13.03 4.97 -6.86
C CYS A 126 -12.02 4.49 -7.90
N VAL A 127 -10.95 5.26 -8.07
CA VAL A 127 -9.73 4.81 -8.74
C VAL A 127 -8.81 4.17 -7.71
N VAL A 128 -8.42 2.92 -7.91
CA VAL A 128 -7.54 2.20 -6.99
C VAL A 128 -6.14 2.08 -7.61
N VAL A 129 -5.14 2.55 -6.88
CA VAL A 129 -3.72 2.51 -7.24
C VAL A 129 -3.00 1.62 -6.23
N GLY A 130 -2.52 0.46 -6.68
CA GLY A 130 -1.89 -0.51 -5.79
C GLY A 130 -0.48 -0.88 -6.24
N HIS A 131 0.49 -0.78 -5.32
CA HIS A 131 1.87 -1.22 -5.56
C HIS A 131 2.11 -2.62 -5.02
N SER A 132 2.69 -3.52 -5.83
CA SER A 132 3.12 -4.85 -5.37
C SER A 132 1.97 -5.62 -4.67
N MET A 133 2.11 -5.98 -3.39
CA MET A 133 1.02 -6.53 -2.56
C MET A 133 -0.28 -5.71 -2.63
N GLY A 134 -0.19 -4.38 -2.57
CA GLY A 134 -1.34 -3.49 -2.73
C GLY A 134 -1.95 -3.57 -4.13
N GLY A 135 -1.14 -3.81 -5.16
CA GLY A 135 -1.61 -4.02 -6.54
C GLY A 135 -2.36 -5.34 -6.70
N LYS A 136 -1.88 -6.43 -6.09
CA LYS A 136 -2.63 -7.70 -6.03
C LYS A 136 -3.94 -7.57 -5.26
N THR A 137 -3.94 -6.81 -4.17
CA THR A 137 -5.18 -6.49 -3.42
C THR A 137 -6.15 -5.70 -4.28
N ALA A 138 -5.69 -4.66 -4.98
CA ALA A 138 -6.51 -3.85 -5.89
C ALA A 138 -7.08 -4.66 -7.07
N MET A 139 -6.25 -5.53 -7.67
CA MET A 139 -6.65 -6.45 -8.72
C MET A 139 -7.77 -7.37 -8.24
N LEU A 140 -7.63 -7.98 -7.05
CA LEU A 140 -8.65 -8.86 -6.52
C LEU A 140 -9.95 -8.12 -6.15
N LEU A 141 -9.85 -6.91 -5.58
CA LEU A 141 -11.01 -6.06 -5.32
C LEU A 141 -11.80 -5.78 -6.60
N ALA A 142 -11.12 -5.37 -7.67
CA ALA A 142 -11.75 -5.08 -8.97
C ALA A 142 -12.43 -6.32 -9.58
N LEU A 143 -11.82 -7.51 -9.40
CA LEU A 143 -12.37 -8.78 -9.89
C LEU A 143 -13.55 -9.30 -9.03
N GLN A 144 -13.60 -8.97 -7.75
CA GLN A 144 -14.67 -9.39 -6.84
C GLN A 144 -15.85 -8.43 -6.86
N ARG A 145 -15.57 -7.12 -6.90
CA ARG A 145 -16.55 -6.03 -6.73
C ARG A 145 -16.29 -4.92 -7.77
N PRO A 146 -16.50 -5.19 -9.07
CA PRO A 146 -16.25 -4.24 -10.14
C PRO A 146 -17.01 -2.92 -9.99
N GLU A 147 -18.13 -2.91 -9.25
CA GLU A 147 -18.92 -1.70 -8.98
C GLU A 147 -18.25 -0.72 -7.99
N LEU A 148 -17.23 -1.17 -7.24
CA LEU A 148 -16.48 -0.31 -6.31
C LEU A 148 -15.27 0.37 -6.97
N VAL A 149 -14.85 -0.15 -8.13
CA VAL A 149 -13.63 0.28 -8.83
C VAL A 149 -14.01 0.87 -10.18
N GLU A 150 -13.79 2.16 -10.36
CA GLU A 150 -13.95 2.81 -11.67
C GLU A 150 -12.75 2.53 -12.57
N ARG A 151 -11.54 2.65 -12.02
CA ARG A 151 -10.27 2.46 -12.73
C ARG A 151 -9.26 1.79 -11.82
N LEU A 152 -8.46 0.91 -12.40
CA LEU A 152 -7.41 0.19 -11.68
C LEU A 152 -6.03 0.61 -12.21
N ILE A 153 -5.11 0.94 -11.33
CA ILE A 153 -3.69 1.10 -11.64
C ILE A 153 -2.88 0.09 -10.81
N ALA A 154 -2.40 -0.97 -11.46
CA ALA A 154 -1.50 -1.94 -10.85
C ALA A 154 -0.05 -1.48 -11.08
N VAL A 155 0.66 -1.20 -10.00
CA VAL A 155 2.02 -0.66 -10.02
C VAL A 155 3.00 -1.79 -9.77
N ASP A 156 3.73 -2.14 -10.81
CA ASP A 156 4.86 -3.07 -10.86
C ASP A 156 4.58 -4.45 -10.23
N ILE A 157 3.44 -5.03 -10.60
CA ILE A 157 3.02 -6.37 -10.16
C ILE A 157 2.04 -6.98 -11.17
N SER A 158 1.93 -8.30 -11.15
CA SER A 158 1.04 -9.08 -12.02
C SER A 158 0.21 -10.10 -11.21
N PRO A 159 -0.93 -10.55 -11.73
CA PRO A 159 -1.84 -11.49 -11.05
C PRO A 159 -1.36 -12.95 -11.16
N VAL A 160 -0.05 -13.18 -10.94
CA VAL A 160 0.57 -14.51 -10.95
C VAL A 160 1.40 -14.73 -9.68
N GLU A 161 1.82 -15.97 -9.45
CA GLU A 161 2.74 -16.29 -8.38
C GLU A 161 4.12 -15.66 -8.63
N SER A 162 4.67 -14.99 -7.62
CA SER A 162 5.93 -14.25 -7.72
C SER A 162 7.15 -15.15 -7.48
N THR A 163 7.37 -16.16 -8.33
CA THR A 163 8.27 -17.29 -8.09
C THR A 163 9.78 -17.05 -8.31
N GLY A 164 10.20 -15.90 -8.86
CA GLY A 164 11.62 -15.64 -9.20
C GLY A 164 12.31 -14.47 -8.49
N VAL A 165 11.56 -13.64 -7.76
CA VAL A 165 12.04 -12.32 -7.29
C VAL A 165 11.97 -12.16 -5.77
N SER A 166 11.31 -13.09 -5.09
CA SER A 166 11.01 -12.94 -3.66
C SER A 166 12.17 -13.37 -2.77
N HIS A 167 12.94 -12.40 -2.30
CA HIS A 167 13.84 -12.55 -1.15
C HIS A 167 13.14 -12.29 0.19
N PHE A 168 11.80 -12.29 0.23
CA PHE A 168 11.04 -11.87 1.41
C PHE A 168 11.29 -12.76 2.64
N ALA A 169 11.44 -14.07 2.47
CA ALA A 169 11.81 -14.97 3.58
C ALA A 169 13.14 -14.55 4.20
N THR A 170 14.14 -14.26 3.36
CA THR A 170 15.45 -13.74 3.78
C THR A 170 15.33 -12.39 4.47
N TYR A 171 14.47 -11.49 3.96
CA TYR A 171 14.25 -10.18 4.58
C TYR A 171 13.63 -10.30 5.97
N VAL A 172 12.61 -11.13 6.13
CA VAL A 172 11.99 -11.36 7.44
C VAL A 172 12.98 -11.99 8.42
N ALA A 173 13.76 -12.98 7.97
CA ALA A 173 14.82 -13.58 8.79
C ALA A 173 15.87 -12.54 9.23
N ALA A 174 16.34 -11.69 8.31
CA ALA A 174 17.28 -10.62 8.61
C ALA A 174 16.70 -9.60 9.59
N MET A 175 15.44 -9.18 9.41
CA MET A 175 14.74 -8.29 10.33
C MET A 175 14.62 -8.88 11.73
N ARG A 176 14.28 -10.17 11.86
CA ARG A 176 14.21 -10.85 13.17
C ARG A 176 15.56 -10.97 13.87
N ALA A 177 16.64 -11.07 13.10
CA ALA A 177 17.99 -11.18 13.64
C ALA A 177 18.55 -9.84 14.16
N ILE A 178 17.90 -8.72 13.85
CA ILE A 178 18.34 -7.39 14.31
C ILE A 178 18.26 -7.32 15.84
N ASN A 179 19.41 -7.04 16.44
CA ASN A 179 19.54 -6.80 17.87
C ASN A 179 20.00 -5.37 18.12
N ILE A 180 19.17 -4.57 18.76
CA ILE A 180 19.43 -3.17 19.11
C ILE A 180 19.23 -3.04 20.60
N ALA A 181 20.22 -2.48 21.31
CA ALA A 181 20.10 -2.25 22.73
C ALA A 181 18.97 -1.24 23.04
N ASP A 182 18.28 -1.48 24.14
CA ASP A 182 17.24 -0.59 24.67
C ASP A 182 17.83 0.82 24.92
N GLU A 183 16.97 1.83 24.84
CA GLU A 183 17.24 3.25 25.13
C GLU A 183 18.30 3.92 24.25
N LEU A 184 18.75 3.26 23.16
CA LEU A 184 19.63 3.88 22.19
C LEU A 184 18.92 5.04 21.46
N PRO A 185 19.61 6.16 21.20
CA PRO A 185 19.07 7.21 20.35
C PRO A 185 18.66 6.64 18.99
N ARG A 186 17.45 7.00 18.52
CA ARG A 186 16.86 6.50 17.27
C ARG A 186 17.80 6.54 16.05
N SER A 187 18.61 7.60 15.92
CA SER A 187 19.60 7.72 14.83
C SER A 187 20.67 6.62 14.89
N ARG A 188 21.17 6.31 16.09
CA ARG A 188 22.15 5.25 16.33
C ARG A 188 21.54 3.87 16.14
N ALA A 189 20.33 3.64 16.66
CA ALA A 189 19.58 2.41 16.44
C ALA A 189 19.37 2.11 14.95
N ARG A 190 18.91 3.11 14.18
CA ARG A 190 18.72 2.96 12.73
C ARG A 190 20.02 2.63 12.00
N LYS A 191 21.14 3.28 12.37
CA LYS A 191 22.45 3.02 11.77
C LYS A 191 22.93 1.58 12.05
N LEU A 192 22.84 1.13 13.31
CA LEU A 192 23.22 -0.23 13.69
C LEU A 192 22.34 -1.29 13.01
N ALA A 193 21.04 -1.01 12.87
CA ALA A 193 20.14 -1.90 12.15
C ALA A 193 20.48 -1.98 10.65
N ASP A 194 20.82 -0.86 10.00
CA ASP A 194 21.28 -0.86 8.60
C ASP A 194 22.59 -1.65 8.43
N GLU A 195 23.55 -1.45 9.33
CA GLU A 195 24.82 -2.20 9.36
C GLU A 195 24.58 -3.70 9.47
N GLN A 196 23.73 -4.15 10.41
CA GLN A 196 23.37 -5.56 10.56
C GLN A 196 22.62 -6.10 9.33
N LEU A 197 21.63 -5.38 8.81
CA LEU A 197 20.90 -5.77 7.60
C LEU A 197 21.83 -5.90 6.39
N SER A 198 22.86 -5.05 6.28
CA SER A 198 23.81 -5.03 5.14
C SER A 198 24.62 -6.32 4.99
N SER A 199 24.74 -7.12 6.05
CA SER A 199 25.41 -8.43 5.99
C SER A 199 24.65 -9.45 5.13
N VAL A 200 23.32 -9.30 5.01
CA VAL A 200 22.44 -10.21 4.28
C VAL A 200 21.80 -9.54 3.06
N ILE A 201 21.42 -8.27 3.18
CA ILE A 201 20.69 -7.52 2.16
C ILE A 201 21.61 -6.46 1.58
N GLN A 202 22.19 -6.72 0.41
CA GLN A 202 23.16 -5.80 -0.23
C GLN A 202 22.50 -4.54 -0.80
N ASP A 203 21.25 -4.65 -1.25
CA ASP A 203 20.51 -3.52 -1.82
C ASP A 203 20.14 -2.49 -0.74
N MET A 204 20.71 -1.29 -0.87
CA MET A 204 20.48 -0.18 0.05
C MET A 204 19.02 0.30 0.04
N ALA A 205 18.35 0.35 -1.12
CA ALA A 205 16.97 0.79 -1.22
C ALA A 205 16.04 -0.18 -0.48
N VAL A 206 16.26 -1.49 -0.62
CA VAL A 206 15.55 -2.52 0.17
C VAL A 206 15.76 -2.28 1.66
N ARG A 207 17.02 -2.13 2.13
CA ARG A 207 17.28 -1.90 3.56
C ARG A 207 16.58 -0.67 4.09
N GLN A 208 16.66 0.45 3.37
CA GLN A 208 16.02 1.69 3.78
C GLN A 208 14.48 1.56 3.84
N HIS A 209 13.88 0.82 2.91
CA HIS A 209 12.45 0.48 2.92
C HIS A 209 12.08 -0.34 4.16
N LEU A 210 12.82 -1.41 4.47
CA LEU A 210 12.57 -2.25 5.66
C LEU A 210 12.70 -1.43 6.96
N LEU A 211 13.75 -0.59 7.05
CA LEU A 211 14.00 0.26 8.21
C LEU A 211 12.93 1.33 8.43
N THR A 212 12.00 1.58 7.49
CA THR A 212 10.83 2.43 7.77
C THR A 212 9.91 1.83 8.83
N ASN A 213 10.00 0.52 9.05
CA ASN A 213 9.23 -0.22 10.05
C ASN A 213 9.90 -0.31 11.42
N LEU A 214 11.18 0.09 11.56
CA LEU A 214 11.85 0.10 12.86
C LEU A 214 11.34 1.30 13.67
N VAL A 215 10.56 1.04 14.71
CA VAL A 215 9.96 2.04 15.58
C VAL A 215 10.39 1.86 17.02
N GLU A 216 10.40 2.96 17.74
CA GLU A 216 10.67 2.98 19.17
C GLU A 216 9.35 2.96 19.94
N VAL A 217 9.21 2.02 20.88
CA VAL A 217 8.08 1.89 21.81
C VAL A 217 8.67 1.67 23.20
N ASP A 218 8.41 2.61 24.11
CA ASP A 218 8.87 2.57 25.50
C ASP A 218 10.39 2.28 25.63
N GLY A 219 11.19 2.99 24.82
CA GLY A 219 12.66 2.86 24.79
C GLY A 219 13.17 1.62 24.04
N ARG A 220 12.30 0.74 23.54
CA ARG A 220 12.67 -0.46 22.78
C ARG A 220 12.40 -0.31 21.31
N PHE A 221 13.28 -0.89 20.49
CA PHE A 221 13.07 -0.93 19.04
C PHE A 221 12.33 -2.19 18.62
N VAL A 222 11.18 -2.01 17.98
CA VAL A 222 10.32 -3.08 17.49
C VAL A 222 10.00 -2.87 16.02
N TRP A 223 9.59 -3.94 15.35
CA TRP A 223 9.09 -3.88 13.98
C TRP A 223 7.60 -3.53 13.99
N ARG A 224 7.24 -2.47 13.27
CA ARG A 224 5.85 -2.01 13.12
C ARG A 224 4.96 -3.04 12.43
N VAL A 225 5.52 -3.81 11.50
CA VAL A 225 4.82 -4.89 10.80
C VAL A 225 4.69 -6.13 11.67
N ASN A 226 3.62 -6.90 11.47
CA ASN A 226 3.44 -8.20 12.12
C ASN A 226 4.29 -9.28 11.43
N LEU A 227 5.59 -9.35 11.78
CA LEU A 227 6.51 -10.30 11.16
C LEU A 227 6.04 -11.76 11.27
N ASP A 228 5.35 -12.14 12.36
CA ASP A 228 4.81 -13.49 12.55
C ASP A 228 3.76 -13.82 11.49
N ALA A 229 2.74 -12.97 11.33
CA ALA A 229 1.72 -13.18 10.30
C ALA A 229 2.29 -13.11 8.88
N LEU A 230 3.21 -12.18 8.61
CA LEU A 230 3.87 -12.09 7.30
C LEU A 230 4.67 -13.35 6.97
N THR A 231 5.34 -13.95 7.96
CA THR A 231 6.08 -15.21 7.78
C THR A 231 5.11 -16.37 7.54
N GLN A 232 4.07 -16.44 8.34
CA GLN A 232 3.10 -17.55 8.32
C GLN A 232 2.32 -17.63 7.01
N HIS A 233 2.02 -16.50 6.38
CA HIS A 233 1.22 -16.42 5.16
C HIS A 233 2.04 -15.96 3.94
N LEU A 234 3.36 -16.18 3.95
CA LEU A 234 4.23 -15.76 2.85
C LEU A 234 3.84 -16.43 1.53
N ASP A 235 3.42 -17.69 1.57
CA ASP A 235 2.86 -18.43 0.43
C ASP A 235 1.68 -17.68 -0.20
N LYS A 236 0.73 -17.21 0.61
CA LYS A 236 -0.43 -16.45 0.14
C LYS A 236 -0.06 -15.08 -0.39
N ILE A 237 0.94 -14.42 0.20
CA ILE A 237 1.44 -13.12 -0.28
C ILE A 237 2.11 -13.27 -1.65
N LEU A 238 2.84 -14.37 -1.87
CA LEU A 238 3.50 -14.67 -3.14
C LEU A 238 2.54 -15.12 -4.23
N ALA A 239 1.45 -15.80 -3.86
CA ALA A 239 0.43 -16.25 -4.77
C ALA A 239 -0.45 -15.12 -5.33
N PHE A 240 -1.39 -15.50 -6.19
CA PHE A 240 -2.58 -14.72 -6.53
C PHE A 240 -3.75 -15.70 -6.61
N PRO A 241 -4.92 -15.42 -6.01
CA PRO A 241 -6.05 -16.34 -6.05
C PRO A 241 -6.51 -16.62 -7.48
N GLN A 242 -6.87 -17.86 -7.80
CA GLN A 242 -7.43 -18.18 -9.11
C GLN A 242 -8.78 -17.48 -9.31
N ARG A 243 -8.97 -16.84 -10.46
CA ARG A 243 -10.19 -16.10 -10.81
C ARG A 243 -10.67 -16.48 -12.20
N GLN A 244 -11.98 -16.68 -12.34
CA GLN A 244 -12.60 -17.00 -13.64
C GLN A 244 -13.14 -15.75 -14.32
N GLU A 245 -13.64 -14.79 -13.53
CA GLU A 245 -14.18 -13.54 -14.01
C GLU A 245 -13.09 -12.57 -14.44
N SER A 246 -13.42 -11.68 -15.38
CA SER A 246 -12.56 -10.58 -15.82
C SER A 246 -13.11 -9.24 -15.34
N TYR A 247 -12.22 -8.32 -14.99
CA TYR A 247 -12.58 -6.92 -14.75
C TYR A 247 -12.55 -6.16 -16.08
N LEU A 248 -13.73 -5.69 -16.51
CA LEU A 248 -13.90 -4.99 -17.79
C LEU A 248 -13.66 -3.48 -17.71
N GLY A 249 -13.32 -2.93 -16.54
CA GLY A 249 -13.02 -1.51 -16.39
C GLY A 249 -11.63 -1.12 -16.91
N PRO A 250 -11.38 0.17 -17.13
CA PRO A 250 -10.06 0.68 -17.50
C PRO A 250 -9.00 0.21 -16.50
N THR A 251 -7.92 -0.39 -17.02
CA THR A 251 -6.82 -0.86 -16.20
C THR A 251 -5.48 -0.38 -16.78
N LEU A 252 -4.58 0.09 -15.92
CA LEU A 252 -3.19 0.43 -16.26
C LEU A 252 -2.24 -0.44 -15.45
N PHE A 253 -1.35 -1.16 -16.12
CA PHE A 253 -0.18 -1.78 -15.52
C PHE A 253 1.01 -0.84 -15.73
N LEU A 254 1.46 -0.22 -14.65
CA LEU A 254 2.59 0.71 -14.66
C LEU A 254 3.86 -0.02 -14.19
N LEU A 255 4.81 -0.23 -15.10
CA LEU A 255 5.97 -1.11 -14.92
C LEU A 255 7.25 -0.31 -14.71
N GLY A 256 8.15 -0.78 -13.85
CA GLY A 256 9.49 -0.22 -13.70
C GLY A 256 10.40 -0.74 -14.80
N GLY A 257 11.03 0.14 -15.58
CA GLY A 257 11.91 -0.28 -16.69
C GLY A 257 13.12 -1.12 -16.27
N ASN A 258 13.55 -1.01 -15.01
CA ASN A 258 14.63 -1.79 -14.41
C ASN A 258 14.10 -2.89 -13.46
N SER A 259 12.78 -3.11 -13.44
CA SER A 259 12.13 -4.11 -12.59
C SER A 259 11.95 -5.45 -13.31
N GLN A 260 11.89 -6.52 -12.51
CA GLN A 260 11.66 -7.90 -12.97
C GLN A 260 10.36 -8.51 -12.43
N PHE A 261 9.49 -7.71 -11.77
CA PHE A 261 8.25 -8.21 -11.16
C PHE A 261 7.15 -8.57 -12.17
N VAL A 262 7.19 -8.01 -13.38
CA VAL A 262 6.26 -8.32 -14.47
C VAL A 262 7.05 -8.76 -15.69
N HIS A 263 6.97 -10.05 -16.00
CA HIS A 263 7.63 -10.65 -17.16
C HIS A 263 6.64 -10.77 -18.33
N PRO A 264 7.09 -10.72 -19.60
CA PRO A 264 6.23 -10.95 -20.77
C PRO A 264 5.37 -12.21 -20.71
N SER A 265 5.84 -13.27 -20.03
CA SER A 265 5.06 -14.51 -19.82
C SER A 265 3.82 -14.30 -18.94
N HIS A 266 3.71 -13.20 -18.20
CA HIS A 266 2.55 -12.88 -17.37
C HIS A 266 1.46 -12.16 -18.18
N HIS A 267 1.79 -11.62 -19.37
CA HIS A 267 0.86 -10.82 -20.17
C HIS A 267 -0.42 -11.58 -20.56
N PRO A 268 -0.39 -12.88 -20.94
CA PRO A 268 -1.62 -13.61 -21.22
C PRO A 268 -2.59 -13.64 -20.04
N GLU A 269 -2.09 -13.83 -18.82
CA GLU A 269 -2.94 -13.85 -17.62
C GLU A 269 -3.44 -12.45 -17.25
N ILE A 270 -2.60 -11.43 -17.40
CA ILE A 270 -3.01 -10.02 -17.26
C ILE A 270 -4.18 -9.72 -18.22
N MET A 271 -4.04 -10.05 -19.50
CA MET A 271 -5.08 -9.75 -20.50
C MET A 271 -6.33 -10.60 -20.33
N ARG A 272 -6.21 -11.84 -19.80
CA ARG A 272 -7.36 -12.67 -19.47
C ARG A 272 -8.21 -12.05 -18.36
N LEU A 273 -7.57 -11.60 -17.28
CA LEU A 273 -8.26 -11.01 -16.13
C LEU A 273 -8.64 -9.54 -16.34
N PHE A 274 -7.86 -8.80 -17.12
CA PHE A 274 -8.00 -7.37 -17.36
C PHE A 274 -7.94 -7.07 -18.87
N PRO A 275 -8.97 -7.43 -19.65
CA PRO A 275 -8.94 -7.32 -21.12
C PRO A 275 -8.82 -5.88 -21.65
N ARG A 276 -9.06 -4.86 -20.80
CA ARG A 276 -8.84 -3.44 -21.12
C ARG A 276 -7.53 -2.88 -20.52
N ALA A 277 -6.60 -3.76 -20.14
CA ALA A 277 -5.31 -3.36 -19.62
C ALA A 277 -4.47 -2.63 -20.66
N GLN A 278 -3.93 -1.48 -20.27
CA GLN A 278 -2.81 -0.82 -20.92
C GLN A 278 -1.54 -1.12 -20.14
N MET A 279 -0.41 -1.23 -20.81
CA MET A 279 0.90 -1.38 -20.17
C MET A 279 1.74 -0.15 -20.48
N GLN A 280 2.30 0.47 -19.44
CA GLN A 280 3.18 1.61 -19.56
C GLN A 280 4.44 1.34 -18.74
N THR A 281 5.61 1.43 -19.38
CA THR A 281 6.90 1.29 -18.69
C THR A 281 7.47 2.66 -18.36
N VAL A 282 7.89 2.86 -17.12
CA VAL A 282 8.61 4.07 -16.66
C VAL A 282 10.11 3.79 -16.77
N PRO A 283 10.83 4.45 -17.70
CA PRO A 283 12.26 4.21 -17.88
C PRO A 283 13.06 4.54 -16.62
N ASN A 284 14.09 3.74 -16.35
CA ASN A 284 15.01 3.96 -15.23
C ASN A 284 14.35 3.95 -13.83
N ALA A 285 13.16 3.37 -13.69
CA ALA A 285 12.54 3.04 -12.41
C ALA A 285 12.73 1.56 -12.09
N GLY A 286 13.07 1.23 -10.84
CA GLY A 286 13.03 -0.12 -10.31
C GLY A 286 11.62 -0.45 -9.78
N HIS A 287 11.56 -1.31 -8.77
CA HIS A 287 10.29 -1.78 -8.20
C HIS A 287 9.48 -0.67 -7.51
N TRP A 288 10.14 0.33 -6.94
CA TRP A 288 9.49 1.46 -6.26
C TRP A 288 9.38 2.66 -7.20
N ILE A 289 8.61 2.53 -8.29
CA ILE A 289 8.41 3.61 -9.29
C ILE A 289 8.05 4.95 -8.65
N HIS A 290 7.19 4.92 -7.63
CA HIS A 290 6.75 6.09 -6.88
C HIS A 290 7.88 6.79 -6.09
N ALA A 291 8.96 6.09 -5.76
CA ALA A 291 10.15 6.64 -5.13
C ALA A 291 11.23 7.00 -6.15
N ASP A 292 11.47 6.14 -7.14
CA ASP A 292 12.54 6.30 -8.14
C ASP A 292 12.24 7.42 -9.15
N ARG A 293 10.97 7.54 -9.56
CA ARG A 293 10.48 8.43 -10.61
C ARG A 293 9.13 9.07 -10.20
N PRO A 294 9.07 9.84 -9.10
CA PRO A 294 7.82 10.36 -8.56
C PRO A 294 7.04 11.25 -9.55
N GLN A 295 7.75 12.03 -10.38
CA GLN A 295 7.12 12.90 -11.38
C GLN A 295 6.46 12.09 -12.51
N ASP A 296 7.17 11.09 -13.06
CA ASP A 296 6.63 10.20 -14.09
C ASP A 296 5.47 9.36 -13.55
N PHE A 297 5.58 8.89 -12.30
CA PHE A 297 4.50 8.19 -11.60
C PHE A 297 3.22 9.04 -11.50
N ILE A 298 3.35 10.30 -11.05
CA ILE A 298 2.22 11.24 -10.97
C ILE A 298 1.66 11.55 -12.36
N ALA A 299 2.51 11.74 -13.36
CA ALA A 299 2.10 12.03 -14.73
C ALA A 299 1.31 10.85 -15.34
N ALA A 300 1.77 9.61 -15.14
CA ALA A 300 1.07 8.40 -15.59
C ALA A 300 -0.31 8.28 -14.94
N ILE A 301 -0.41 8.50 -13.62
CA ILE A 301 -1.71 8.50 -12.93
C ILE A 301 -2.63 9.57 -13.50
N ARG A 302 -2.15 10.81 -13.63
CA ARG A 302 -2.97 11.92 -14.16
C ARG A 302 -3.43 11.67 -15.59
N GLY A 303 -2.56 11.17 -16.45
CA GLY A 303 -2.90 10.81 -17.83
C GLY A 303 -3.96 9.71 -17.92
N PHE A 304 -4.04 8.84 -16.92
CA PHE A 304 -5.03 7.76 -16.85
C PHE A 304 -6.37 8.17 -16.19
N LEU A 305 -6.39 9.30 -15.47
CA LEU A 305 -7.57 9.87 -14.83
C LEU A 305 -8.45 10.73 -15.75
N VAL A 306 -7.94 11.07 -16.94
CA VAL A 306 -8.67 11.81 -17.99
C VAL A 306 -9.24 10.85 -19.04
#